data_AF-A0A9D0LKB7-F1
#
_entry.id   AF-A0A9D0LKB7-F1
#
_cell.length_a   1.000
_cell.length_b   1.000
_cell.length_c   1.000
_cell.angle_alpha   90.00
_cell.angle_beta   90.00
_cell.angle_gamma   90.00
#
_symmetry.space_group_name_H-M   'P 1'
#
loop_
_entity.id
_entity.type
_entity.pdbx_description
1 polymer ?
#
loop_
_entity_poly.entity_id
_entity_poly.type
_entity_poly.pdbx_seq_one_letter_code
_entity_poly.pdbx_strand_id
1 'polypeptide(L)'
;TRIAGVEEIKTTLDRSTPQGTVNYTAPEYLEGERGSNRSDIFSLGVIAYEMLTGKLPYGDAETPRPAHKLRYTPARQWRKEIPVWVDGALEKALQPRPAKRYDLLSEFLHDLSHPNSAFLEKSSQPLIERNPVAFWRGLALLLLTGNLVLLYLLARA
;
A
#
# COMPACT_ATOMS: atom_id res chain seq x y z
N THR A 1 -18.64 -53.29 -9.69
CA THR A 1 -19.25 -51.95 -9.85
C THR A 1 -18.19 -50.91 -9.55
N ARG A 2 -17.68 -50.23 -10.58
CA ARG A 2 -16.61 -49.22 -10.46
C ARG A 2 -17.25 -47.90 -10.04
N ILE A 3 -17.06 -47.51 -8.79
CA ILE A 3 -17.70 -46.32 -8.21
C ILE A 3 -16.77 -45.13 -8.51
N ALA A 4 -17.15 -44.27 -9.46
CA ALA A 4 -16.32 -43.16 -9.93
C ALA A 4 -15.82 -42.24 -8.82
N GLY A 5 -16.56 -42.10 -7.71
CA GLY A 5 -16.20 -41.22 -6.60
C GLY A 5 -14.98 -41.65 -5.77
N VAL A 6 -14.53 -42.90 -5.84
CA VAL A 6 -13.37 -43.37 -5.04
C VAL A 6 -12.03 -43.11 -5.74
N GLU A 7 -12.03 -42.95 -7.07
CA GLU A 7 -10.82 -42.57 -7.82
C GLU A 7 -10.52 -41.07 -7.69
N GLU A 8 -11.53 -40.22 -7.48
CA GLU A 8 -11.35 -38.78 -7.28
C GLU A 8 -10.63 -38.43 -5.97
N ILE A 9 -10.79 -39.27 -4.92
CA ILE A 9 -10.10 -39.12 -3.63
C ILE A 9 -8.59 -39.40 -3.75
N LYS A 10 -8.18 -40.19 -4.75
CA LYS A 10 -6.79 -40.55 -5.02
C LYS A 10 -6.09 -39.60 -5.99
N THR A 11 -6.81 -38.69 -6.62
CA THR A 11 -6.19 -37.56 -7.28
C THR A 11 -5.51 -36.75 -6.18
N THR A 12 -4.20 -36.93 -6.04
CA THR A 12 -3.36 -35.92 -5.41
C THR A 12 -3.63 -34.66 -6.20
N LEU A 13 -4.52 -33.80 -5.69
CA LEU A 13 -4.60 -32.42 -6.13
C LEU A 13 -3.15 -31.98 -6.23
N ASP A 14 -2.69 -31.67 -7.43
CA ASP A 14 -1.39 -31.06 -7.64
C ASP A 14 -1.52 -29.65 -7.03
N ARG A 15 -1.43 -29.61 -5.69
CA ARG A 15 -1.48 -28.40 -4.85
C ARG A 15 -0.11 -27.73 -4.88
N SER A 16 0.66 -27.88 -5.96
CA SER A 16 1.96 -27.23 -6.09
C SER A 16 1.82 -25.72 -6.00
N THR A 17 0.67 -25.14 -6.37
CA THR A 17 0.35 -23.74 -6.03
C THR A 17 -1.17 -23.51 -5.95
N PRO A 18 -1.77 -23.22 -4.78
CA PRO A 18 -3.13 -22.71 -4.73
C PRO A 18 -3.14 -21.28 -5.29
N GLN A 19 -3.32 -21.15 -6.61
CA GLN A 19 -3.23 -19.89 -7.37
C GLN A 19 -4.12 -18.78 -6.79
N GLY A 20 -5.32 -19.12 -6.31
CA GLY A 20 -6.23 -18.17 -5.69
C GLY A 20 -5.87 -17.78 -4.24
N THR A 21 -5.11 -18.60 -3.50
CA THR A 21 -4.81 -18.33 -2.09
C THR A 21 -3.57 -17.47 -1.92
N VAL A 22 -2.60 -17.57 -2.85
CA VAL A 22 -1.31 -16.85 -2.77
C VAL A 22 -1.50 -15.34 -2.67
N ASN A 23 -2.42 -14.77 -3.45
CA ASN A 23 -2.67 -13.32 -3.46
C ASN A 23 -3.23 -12.77 -2.14
N TYR A 24 -3.88 -13.61 -1.32
CA TYR A 24 -4.45 -13.24 -0.01
C TYR A 24 -3.57 -13.71 1.16
N THR A 25 -2.54 -14.51 0.87
CA THR A 25 -1.68 -15.08 1.90
C THR A 25 -0.66 -14.05 2.35
N ALA A 26 -0.52 -13.89 3.66
CA ALA A 26 0.49 -13.01 4.23
C ALA A 26 1.90 -13.53 3.88
N PRO A 27 2.84 -12.65 3.51
CA PRO A 27 4.15 -13.04 2.98
C PRO A 27 4.96 -13.90 3.95
N GLU A 28 4.77 -13.74 5.26
CA GLU A 28 5.45 -14.53 6.29
C GLU A 28 5.13 -16.05 6.21
N TYR A 29 3.94 -16.42 5.72
CA TYR A 29 3.60 -17.83 5.49
C TYR A 29 4.45 -18.46 4.38
N LEU A 30 4.87 -17.66 3.39
CA LEU A 30 5.73 -18.10 2.29
C LEU A 30 7.17 -18.29 2.76
N GLU A 31 7.55 -17.62 3.85
CA GLU A 31 8.85 -17.75 4.51
C GLU A 31 8.88 -18.88 5.55
N GLY A 32 7.76 -19.60 5.72
CA GLY A 32 7.62 -20.72 6.66
C GLY A 32 7.41 -20.29 8.11
N GLU A 33 7.17 -18.99 8.35
CA GLU A 33 6.83 -18.50 9.68
C GLU A 33 5.41 -18.92 10.09
N ARG A 34 5.18 -19.03 11.40
CA ARG A 34 3.84 -19.32 11.93
C ARG A 34 2.94 -18.09 11.76
N GLY A 35 1.78 -18.32 11.17
CA GLY A 35 0.70 -17.36 11.12
C GLY A 35 0.31 -16.85 12.51
N SER A 36 -0.05 -15.58 12.57
CA SER A 36 -0.57 -14.92 13.77
C SER A 36 -1.83 -14.13 13.41
N ASN A 37 -2.47 -13.52 14.40
CA ASN A 37 -3.58 -12.58 14.18
C ASN A 37 -3.23 -11.50 13.14
N ARG A 38 -1.96 -11.07 13.07
CA ARG A 38 -1.48 -10.07 12.10
C ARG A 38 -1.47 -10.60 10.66
N SER A 39 -1.37 -11.91 10.49
CA SER A 39 -1.44 -12.58 9.19
C SER A 39 -2.88 -12.62 8.69
N ASP A 40 -3.84 -12.86 9.60
CA ASP A 40 -5.27 -12.81 9.26
C ASP A 40 -5.72 -11.39 8.93
N ILE A 41 -5.20 -10.38 9.64
CA ILE A 41 -5.44 -8.95 9.32
C ILE A 41 -4.95 -8.61 7.92
N PHE A 42 -3.80 -9.18 7.49
CA PHE A 42 -3.30 -8.96 6.13
C PHE A 42 -4.27 -9.54 5.10
N SER A 43 -4.69 -10.80 5.28
CA SER A 43 -5.64 -11.44 4.37
C SER A 43 -6.96 -10.67 4.30
N LEU A 44 -7.50 -10.25 5.43
CA LEU A 44 -8.71 -9.42 5.48
C LEU A 44 -8.48 -8.05 4.82
N GLY A 45 -7.30 -7.45 4.99
CA GLY A 45 -6.91 -6.21 4.33
C GLY A 45 -6.90 -6.34 2.80
N VAL A 46 -6.42 -7.47 2.26
CA VAL A 46 -6.46 -7.74 0.82
C VAL A 46 -7.90 -7.84 0.32
N ILE A 47 -8.74 -8.60 1.05
CA ILE A 47 -10.17 -8.76 0.71
C ILE A 47 -10.88 -7.40 0.76
N ALA A 48 -10.68 -6.61 1.81
CA ALA A 48 -11.27 -5.28 1.94
C ALA A 48 -10.83 -4.35 0.80
N TYR A 49 -9.54 -4.35 0.46
CA TYR A 49 -9.00 -3.58 -0.66
C TYR A 49 -9.67 -3.99 -1.98
N GLU A 50 -9.83 -5.28 -2.23
CA GLU A 50 -10.45 -5.80 -3.44
C GLU A 50 -11.95 -5.51 -3.50
N MET A 51 -12.68 -5.63 -2.39
CA MET A 51 -14.10 -5.25 -2.33
C MET A 51 -14.30 -3.76 -2.66
N LEU A 52 -13.38 -2.90 -2.21
CA LEU A 52 -13.46 -1.45 -2.45
C LEU A 52 -13.04 -1.07 -3.87
N THR A 53 -11.99 -1.69 -4.41
CA THR A 53 -11.36 -1.25 -5.67
C THR A 53 -11.64 -2.15 -6.87
N GLY A 54 -12.03 -3.41 -6.66
CA GLY A 54 -12.10 -4.46 -7.66
C GLY A 54 -10.73 -4.92 -8.19
N LYS A 55 -9.65 -4.58 -7.49
CA LYS A 55 -8.26 -4.87 -7.86
C LYS A 55 -7.49 -5.40 -6.66
N LEU A 56 -6.37 -6.08 -6.89
CA LEU A 56 -5.47 -6.54 -5.83
C LEU A 56 -4.44 -5.46 -5.47
N PRO A 57 -4.05 -5.32 -4.19
CA PRO A 57 -3.14 -4.27 -3.73
C PRO A 57 -1.72 -4.39 -4.28
N TYR A 58 -1.30 -5.60 -4.66
CA TYR A 58 0.02 -5.88 -5.23
C TYR A 58 -0.05 -6.37 -6.68
N GLY A 59 -1.23 -6.31 -7.32
CA GLY A 59 -1.49 -6.95 -8.60
C GLY A 59 -1.62 -8.48 -8.50
N ASP A 60 -2.13 -9.09 -9.56
CA ASP A 60 -2.31 -10.53 -9.65
C ASP A 60 -0.95 -11.21 -9.91
N ALA A 61 -0.59 -12.19 -9.08
CA ALA A 61 0.60 -12.99 -9.28
C ALA A 61 0.26 -14.47 -9.17
N GLU A 62 0.62 -15.21 -10.22
CA GLU A 62 0.49 -16.67 -10.25
C GLU A 62 1.46 -17.36 -9.28
N THR A 63 2.56 -16.68 -8.93
CA THR A 63 3.61 -17.21 -8.05
C THR A 63 3.77 -16.36 -6.79
N PRO A 64 4.07 -16.99 -5.65
CA PRO A 64 4.34 -16.29 -4.40
C PRO A 64 5.51 -15.33 -4.55
N ARG A 65 5.31 -14.07 -4.15
CA ARG A 65 6.33 -13.03 -4.18
C ARG A 65 6.92 -12.82 -2.78
N PRO A 66 8.25 -12.67 -2.66
CA PRO A 66 8.87 -12.39 -1.38
C PRO A 66 8.47 -11.00 -0.86
N ALA A 67 8.43 -10.83 0.46
CA ALA A 67 7.92 -9.63 1.13
C ALA A 67 8.54 -8.32 0.63
N HIS A 68 9.84 -8.32 0.30
CA HIS A 68 10.57 -7.14 -0.16
C HIS A 68 10.20 -6.66 -1.57
N LYS A 69 9.55 -7.51 -2.39
CA LYS A 69 9.07 -7.14 -3.74
C LYS A 69 7.64 -6.60 -3.73
N LEU A 70 6.93 -6.73 -2.61
CA LEU A 70 5.55 -6.24 -2.49
C LEU A 70 5.56 -4.71 -2.38
N ARG A 71 5.00 -4.06 -3.40
CA ARG A 71 4.78 -2.61 -3.42
C ARG A 71 3.29 -2.34 -3.38
N TYR A 72 2.84 -1.73 -2.29
CA TYR A 72 1.45 -1.37 -2.11
C TYR A 72 1.03 -0.32 -3.15
N THR A 73 -0.06 -0.60 -3.87
CA THR A 73 -0.71 0.36 -4.74
C THR A 73 -1.83 1.05 -3.96
N PRO A 74 -1.86 2.38 -3.85
CA PRO A 74 -2.94 3.09 -3.18
C PRO A 74 -4.31 2.81 -3.80
N ALA A 75 -5.30 2.49 -2.97
CA ALA A 75 -6.69 2.28 -3.40
C ALA A 75 -7.26 3.53 -4.10
N ARG A 76 -6.82 4.71 -3.66
CA ARG A 76 -7.18 6.01 -4.24
C ARG A 76 -6.74 6.21 -5.68
N GLN A 77 -5.75 5.45 -6.14
CA GLN A 77 -5.33 5.46 -7.55
C GLN A 77 -6.43 4.89 -8.45
N TRP A 78 -7.19 3.90 -7.96
CA TRP A 78 -8.29 3.26 -8.70
C TRP A 78 -9.61 3.98 -8.50
N ARG A 79 -9.91 4.42 -7.27
CA ARG A 79 -11.13 5.15 -6.92
C ARG A 79 -10.82 6.37 -6.07
N LYS A 80 -10.92 7.56 -6.67
CA LYS A 80 -10.66 8.84 -5.98
C LYS A 80 -11.64 9.15 -4.85
N GLU A 81 -12.82 8.53 -4.85
CA GLU A 81 -13.86 8.65 -3.82
C GLU A 81 -13.43 8.05 -2.48
N ILE A 82 -12.44 7.14 -2.48
CA ILE A 82 -11.94 6.53 -1.25
C ILE A 82 -11.23 7.61 -0.41
N PRO A 83 -11.66 7.83 0.85
CA PRO A 83 -11.01 8.80 1.71
C PRO A 83 -9.55 8.44 2.00
N VAL A 84 -8.70 9.47 2.19
CA VAL A 84 -7.26 9.31 2.47
C VAL A 84 -7.00 8.43 3.69
N TRP A 85 -7.84 8.54 4.71
CA TRP A 85 -7.70 7.78 5.95
C TRP A 85 -8.02 6.29 5.77
N VAL A 86 -8.96 5.94 4.89
CA VAL A 86 -9.26 4.53 4.54
C VAL A 86 -8.08 3.90 3.81
N ASP A 87 -7.51 4.63 2.85
CA ASP A 87 -6.32 4.19 2.11
C ASP A 87 -5.12 4.01 3.05
N GLY A 88 -4.91 4.91 4.00
CA GLY A 88 -3.90 4.78 5.05
C GLY A 88 -4.12 3.56 5.95
N ALA A 89 -5.38 3.27 6.30
CA ALA A 89 -5.72 2.09 7.08
C ALA A 89 -5.40 0.78 6.33
N LEU A 90 -5.74 0.72 5.04
CA LEU A 90 -5.41 -0.40 4.16
C LEU A 90 -3.89 -0.54 3.98
N GLU A 91 -3.17 0.56 3.75
CA GLU A 91 -1.70 0.57 3.61
C GLU A 91 -1.02 0.03 4.89
N LYS A 92 -1.53 0.36 6.07
CA LYS A 92 -1.00 -0.14 7.35
C LYS A 92 -1.28 -1.63 7.54
N ALA A 93 -2.50 -2.09 7.24
CA ALA A 93 -2.84 -3.51 7.30
C ALA A 93 -2.03 -4.36 6.30
N LEU A 94 -1.74 -3.78 5.14
CA LEU A 94 -0.99 -4.38 4.03
C LEU A 94 0.51 -4.05 4.07
N GLN A 95 1.09 -3.89 5.25
CA GLN A 95 2.55 -3.81 5.36
C GLN A 95 3.17 -5.20 5.18
N PRO A 96 4.21 -5.38 4.34
CA PRO A 96 4.85 -6.70 4.19
C PRO A 96 5.41 -7.24 5.51
N ARG A 97 5.94 -6.37 6.37
CA ARG A 97 6.44 -6.76 7.70
C ARG A 97 5.29 -6.83 8.73
N PRO A 98 5.06 -7.98 9.40
CA PRO A 98 4.00 -8.12 10.40
C PRO A 98 4.09 -7.09 11.52
N ALA A 99 5.30 -6.76 12.00
CA ALA A 99 5.51 -5.80 13.08
C ALA A 99 5.08 -4.34 12.75
N LYS A 100 4.79 -4.04 11.48
CA LYS A 100 4.29 -2.72 11.06
C LYS A 100 2.77 -2.69 10.84
N ARG A 101 2.08 -3.82 10.99
CA ARG A 101 0.63 -3.95 10.86
C ARG A 101 -0.06 -3.60 12.18
N TYR A 102 -1.39 -3.69 12.19
CA TYR A 102 -2.17 -3.63 13.42
C TYR A 102 -1.93 -4.85 14.30
N ASP A 103 -1.96 -4.65 15.61
CA ASP A 103 -1.85 -5.74 16.58
C ASP A 103 -3.19 -6.44 16.80
N LEU A 104 -4.27 -5.66 16.75
CA LEU A 104 -5.63 -6.11 16.98
C LEU A 104 -6.52 -5.78 15.79
N LEU A 105 -7.43 -6.69 15.47
CA LEU A 105 -8.41 -6.50 14.40
C LEU A 105 -9.33 -5.31 14.68
N SER A 106 -9.66 -5.05 15.94
CA SER A 106 -10.50 -3.92 16.35
C SER A 106 -9.90 -2.57 15.97
N GLU A 107 -8.57 -2.42 16.05
CA GLU A 107 -7.88 -1.20 15.63
C GLU A 107 -8.02 -0.97 14.12
N PHE A 108 -7.85 -2.03 13.33
CA PHE A 108 -8.05 -1.97 11.88
C PHE A 108 -9.48 -1.57 11.52
N LEU A 109 -10.48 -2.18 12.16
CA LEU A 109 -11.89 -1.84 11.94
C LEU A 109 -12.23 -0.41 12.38
N HIS A 110 -11.62 0.06 13.47
CA HIS A 110 -11.78 1.43 13.93
C HIS A 110 -11.25 2.42 12.89
N ASP A 111 -10.02 2.23 12.41
CA ASP A 111 -9.39 3.08 11.38
C ASP A 111 -10.08 2.98 10.01
N LEU A 112 -10.86 1.92 9.74
CA LEU A 112 -11.70 1.75 8.55
C LEU A 112 -13.05 2.46 8.63
N SER A 113 -13.54 2.72 9.83
CA SER A 113 -14.85 3.36 10.07
C SER A 113 -14.76 4.79 10.55
N HIS A 114 -13.62 5.17 11.13
CA HIS A 114 -13.39 6.48 11.73
C HIS A 114 -12.18 7.17 11.09
N PRO A 115 -12.26 8.47 10.76
CA PRO A 115 -11.13 9.22 10.23
C PRO A 115 -9.96 9.29 11.23
N ASN A 116 -8.80 8.78 10.83
CA ASN A 116 -7.56 8.88 11.60
C ASN A 116 -6.68 10.03 11.06
N SER A 117 -6.42 11.02 11.91
CA SER A 117 -5.64 12.22 11.57
C SER A 117 -4.20 11.92 11.15
N ALA A 118 -3.60 10.85 11.68
CA ALA A 118 -2.22 10.46 11.34
C ALA A 118 -2.07 10.12 9.84
N PHE A 119 -3.13 9.63 9.20
CA PHE A 119 -3.12 9.34 7.76
C PHE A 119 -3.41 10.58 6.89
N LEU A 120 -4.10 11.58 7.44
CA LEU A 120 -4.43 12.82 6.71
C LEU A 120 -3.18 13.69 6.48
N GLU A 121 -2.28 13.74 7.46
CA GLU A 121 -1.03 14.51 7.38
C GLU A 121 -0.01 13.93 6.39
N LYS A 122 -0.15 12.65 6.03
CA LYS A 122 0.73 11.97 5.08
C LYS A 122 0.48 12.40 3.63
N SER A 123 -0.62 13.11 3.34
CA SER A 123 -0.81 13.71 2.03
C SER A 123 0.21 14.82 1.83
N SER A 124 1.17 14.61 0.92
CA SER A 124 2.28 15.52 0.64
C SER A 124 1.77 16.90 0.21
N GLN A 125 1.54 17.77 1.18
CA GLN A 125 1.24 19.17 0.93
C GLN A 125 2.47 19.80 0.26
N PRO A 126 2.31 20.56 -0.83
CA PRO A 126 3.45 21.24 -1.46
C PRO A 126 4.12 22.20 -0.46
N LEU A 127 5.41 22.50 -0.66
CA LEU A 127 6.17 23.42 0.20
C LEU A 127 5.49 24.78 0.39
N ILE A 128 4.73 25.24 -0.62
CA ILE A 128 3.97 26.49 -0.54
C ILE A 128 2.87 26.46 0.54
N GLU A 129 2.28 25.29 0.78
CA GLU A 129 1.24 25.08 1.80
C GLU A 129 1.89 24.77 3.16
N ARG A 130 2.98 23.99 3.19
CA ARG A 130 3.66 23.61 4.44
C ARG A 130 4.45 24.75 5.08
N ASN A 131 5.14 25.55 4.27
CA ASN A 131 5.94 26.69 4.73
C ASN A 131 6.00 27.78 3.64
N PRO A 132 4.97 28.63 3.55
CA PRO A 132 4.90 29.67 2.53
C PRO A 132 6.10 30.61 2.59
N VAL A 133 6.60 30.93 3.79
CA VAL A 133 7.74 31.83 3.97
C VAL A 133 9.03 31.24 3.38
N ALA A 134 9.30 29.95 3.59
CA ALA A 134 10.47 29.30 3.02
C ALA A 134 10.41 29.23 1.48
N PHE A 135 9.22 28.94 0.93
CA PHE A 135 8.99 28.94 -0.52
C PHE A 135 9.26 30.32 -1.13
N TRP A 136 8.64 31.37 -0.60
CA TRP A 136 8.81 32.74 -1.10
C TRP A 136 10.22 33.27 -0.90
N ARG A 137 10.92 32.89 0.18
CA ARG A 137 12.35 33.22 0.37
C ARG A 137 13.22 32.58 -0.70
N GLY A 138 13.01 31.30 -1.02
CA GLY A 138 13.76 30.61 -2.08
C GLY A 138 13.53 31.23 -3.46
N LEU A 139 12.27 31.53 -3.78
CA LEU A 139 11.90 32.19 -5.03
C LEU A 139 12.52 33.59 -5.15
N ALA A 140 12.48 34.39 -4.08
CA ALA A 140 13.09 35.72 -4.04
C ALA A 140 14.61 35.67 -4.23
N LEU A 141 15.28 34.71 -3.60
CA LEU A 141 16.74 34.53 -3.71
C LEU A 141 17.13 34.15 -5.15
N LEU A 142 16.37 33.23 -5.77
CA LEU A 142 16.56 32.82 -7.16
C LEU A 142 16.38 34.00 -8.12
N LEU A 143 15.28 34.76 -7.98
CA LEU A 143 15.03 35.95 -8.79
C LEU A 143 16.10 37.04 -8.61
N LEU A 144 16.59 37.23 -7.38
CA LEU A 144 17.64 38.21 -7.09
C LEU A 144 18.97 37.79 -7.75
N THR A 145 19.35 36.52 -7.66
CA THR A 145 20.54 36.01 -8.37
C THR A 145 20.41 36.15 -9.88
N GLY A 146 19.24 35.85 -10.46
CA GLY A 146 18.97 36.04 -11.87
C GLY A 146 19.14 37.50 -12.31
N ASN A 147 18.58 38.45 -11.55
CA ASN A 147 18.74 39.87 -11.82
C ASN A 147 20.20 40.35 -11.72
N LEU A 148 20.95 39.88 -10.72
CA LEU A 148 22.38 40.22 -10.58
C LEU A 148 23.21 39.70 -11.74
N VAL A 149 22.95 38.47 -12.20
CA VAL A 149 23.62 37.90 -13.39
C VAL A 149 23.28 38.71 -14.64
N LEU A 150 22.00 39.09 -14.81
CA LEU A 150 21.56 39.89 -15.95
C LEU A 150 22.24 41.27 -15.96
N LEU A 151 22.30 41.93 -14.82
CA LEU A 151 23.02 43.19 -14.64
C LEU A 151 24.51 43.05 -14.95
N TYR A 152 25.14 41.97 -14.49
CA TYR A 152 26.55 41.71 -14.77
C TYR A 152 26.81 41.50 -16.26
N LEU A 153 25.94 40.76 -16.96
CA LEU A 153 26.05 40.55 -18.40
C LEU A 153 25.84 41.87 -19.17
N LEU A 154 24.88 42.69 -18.76
CA LEU A 154 24.58 43.96 -19.42
C LEU A 154 25.66 45.01 -19.18
N ALA A 155 26.31 44.99 -18.01
CA ALA A 155 27.47 45.85 -17.72
C ALA A 155 28.76 45.40 -18.43
N ARG A 156 28.79 44.16 -18.95
CA ARG A 156 29.94 43.60 -19.70
C ARG A 156 29.76 43.71 -21.21
N ALA A 157 28.52 43.91 -21.69
CA ALA A 157 28.18 44.17 -23.09
C ALA A 157 28.45 45.64 -23.43
#